data_AF-A0A538P1E8-F1
#
_entry.id   AF-A0A538P1E8-F1
#
_cell.length_a   1.000
_cell.length_b   1.000
_cell.length_c   1.000
_cell.angle_alpha   90.00
_cell.angle_beta   90.00
_cell.angle_gamma   90.00
#
_symmetry.space_group_name_H-M   'P 1'
#
loop_
_entity.id
_entity.type
_entity.pdbx_description
1 polymer ?
#
loop_
_entity_poly.entity_id
_entity_poly.type
_entity_poly.pdbx_seq_one_letter_code
_entity_poly.pdbx_strand_id
1 'polypeptide(L)'
;MFPLLVAGCASTGITNLTPSHLPRKDNGQYSFSVEWNSRQQSLIKDSIKSYVVVGLDQYPMQRTPLLTNRWETLVPVPADKDIVTYRYKFDYEYQGFPNRQADSKLSKYYQLFIVAR
;
A
#
# COMPACT_ATOMS: atom_id res chain seq x y z
N MET A 1 -41.16 -9.57 8.89
CA MET A 1 -39.79 -9.96 9.31
C MET A 1 -38.86 -9.62 8.15
N PHE A 2 -38.22 -8.45 8.20
CA PHE A 2 -37.38 -7.92 7.13
C PHE A 2 -35.98 -8.53 7.30
N PRO A 3 -35.46 -9.31 6.35
CA PRO A 3 -34.12 -9.87 6.48
C PRO A 3 -33.11 -8.73 6.44
N LEU A 4 -32.53 -8.39 7.59
CA LEU A 4 -31.33 -7.57 7.68
C LEU A 4 -30.20 -8.39 7.03
N LEU A 5 -29.98 -8.16 5.73
CA LEU A 5 -28.74 -8.55 5.08
C LEU A 5 -27.63 -7.75 5.75
N VAL A 6 -26.98 -8.36 6.74
CA VAL A 6 -25.73 -7.88 7.30
C VAL A 6 -24.71 -8.00 6.17
N ALA A 7 -24.66 -7.00 5.30
CA ALA A 7 -23.50 -6.74 4.47
C ALA A 7 -22.38 -6.41 5.47
N GLY A 8 -21.68 -7.45 5.90
CA GLY A 8 -20.53 -7.31 6.77
C GLY A 8 -19.59 -6.34 6.09
N CYS A 9 -19.45 -5.15 6.68
CA CYS A 9 -18.46 -4.18 6.27
C CYS A 9 -17.11 -4.84 6.56
N ALA A 10 -16.60 -5.62 5.62
CA ALA A 10 -15.28 -6.19 5.67
C ALA A 10 -14.32 -5.00 5.60
N SER A 11 -14.01 -4.42 6.75
CA SER A 11 -13.12 -3.28 6.88
C SER A 11 -11.71 -3.74 6.52
N THR A 12 -11.47 -3.77 5.22
CA THR A 12 -10.14 -3.88 4.65
C THR A 12 -9.59 -2.46 4.62
N GLY A 13 -8.47 -2.19 5.29
CA GLY A 13 -7.96 -0.84 5.49
C GLY A 13 -6.50 -0.75 5.07
N ILE A 14 -6.17 0.21 4.19
CA ILE A 14 -4.79 0.57 3.87
C ILE A 14 -4.43 1.80 4.70
N THR A 15 -3.42 1.65 5.56
CA THR A 15 -2.91 2.72 6.42
C THR A 15 -1.53 3.14 5.90
N ASN A 16 -1.42 4.42 5.51
CA ASN A 16 -0.12 5.01 5.17
C ASN A 16 0.69 5.23 6.44
N LEU A 17 1.90 4.68 6.48
CA LEU A 17 2.85 4.85 7.59
C LEU A 17 4.01 5.79 7.21
N THR A 18 4.10 6.20 5.95
CA THR A 18 5.08 7.17 5.48
C THR A 18 4.76 8.55 6.05
N PRO A 19 5.72 9.22 6.71
CA PRO A 19 5.55 10.60 7.17
C PRO A 19 5.19 11.51 6.00
N SER A 20 4.31 12.49 6.24
CA SER A 20 3.95 13.46 5.20
C SER A 20 5.07 14.47 4.93
N HIS A 21 6.01 14.65 5.85
CA HIS A 21 7.17 15.53 5.69
C HIS A 21 8.45 14.77 6.01
N LEU A 22 9.44 14.85 5.12
CA LEU A 22 10.78 14.33 5.37
C LEU A 22 11.84 15.37 4.95
N PRO A 23 12.94 15.49 5.69
CA PRO A 23 14.03 16.39 5.28
C PRO A 23 14.69 15.91 3.98
N ARG A 24 15.29 16.84 3.23
CA ARG A 24 16.11 16.51 2.06
C ARG A 24 17.25 15.56 2.44
N LYS A 25 17.35 14.42 1.76
CA LYS A 25 18.43 13.43 1.93
C LYS A 25 19.43 13.52 0.78
N ASP A 26 20.72 13.40 1.11
CA ASP A 26 21.80 13.53 0.12
C ASP A 26 21.83 12.36 -0.87
N ASN A 27 21.34 11.18 -0.44
CA ASN A 27 21.23 10.00 -1.30
C ASN A 27 19.93 9.96 -2.14
N GLY A 28 19.02 10.92 -1.97
CA GLY A 28 17.74 10.97 -2.68
C GLY A 28 16.78 9.80 -2.41
N GLN A 29 17.02 8.95 -1.41
CA GLN A 29 16.21 7.75 -1.15
C GLN A 29 15.25 7.93 0.03
N TYR A 30 13.97 7.77 -0.24
CA TYR A 30 12.90 7.96 0.74
C TYR A 30 12.21 6.65 1.05
N SER A 31 11.99 6.39 2.34
CA SER A 31 11.30 5.18 2.79
C SER A 31 9.80 5.38 2.66
N PHE A 32 9.15 4.40 2.05
CA PHE A 32 7.71 4.31 1.97
C PHE A 32 7.27 3.06 2.73
N SER A 33 6.34 3.21 3.66
CA SER A 33 5.81 2.11 4.46
C SER A 33 4.29 2.17 4.53
N VAL A 34 3.68 0.99 4.48
CA VAL A 34 2.23 0.83 4.45
C VAL A 34 1.82 -0.39 5.25
N GLU A 35 0.65 -0.29 5.87
CA GLU A 35 -0.04 -1.42 6.47
C GLU A 35 -1.33 -1.74 5.71
N TRP A 36 -1.58 -3.01 5.41
CA TRP A 36 -2.87 -3.47 4.90
C TRP A 36 -3.44 -4.56 5.79
N ASN A 37 -4.56 -4.22 6.45
CA ASN A 37 -5.36 -5.16 7.21
C ASN A 37 -6.55 -5.61 6.38
N SER A 38 -6.71 -6.92 6.20
CA SER A 38 -7.87 -7.51 5.52
C SER A 38 -8.57 -8.53 6.41
N ARG A 39 -9.90 -8.42 6.51
CA ARG A 39 -10.76 -9.43 7.16
C ARG A 39 -11.27 -10.48 6.17
N GLN A 40 -10.85 -10.42 4.91
CA GLN A 40 -11.26 -11.37 3.88
C GLN A 40 -10.61 -12.74 4.13
N GLN A 41 -11.41 -13.70 4.57
CA GLN A 41 -10.91 -15.04 4.91
C GLN A 41 -10.46 -15.85 3.69
N SER A 42 -11.00 -15.55 2.51
CA SER A 42 -10.59 -16.18 1.24
C SER A 42 -9.27 -15.64 0.69
N LEU A 43 -8.69 -14.59 1.27
CA LEU A 43 -7.44 -13.98 0.80
C LEU A 43 -6.27 -14.97 0.89
N ILE A 44 -5.56 -15.17 -0.22
CA ILE A 44 -4.34 -15.98 -0.27
C ILE A 44 -3.17 -15.07 0.08
N LYS A 45 -2.75 -15.09 1.35
CA LYS A 45 -1.75 -14.13 1.88
C LYS A 45 -0.42 -14.10 1.13
N ASP A 46 0.02 -15.24 0.62
CA ASP A 46 1.31 -15.36 -0.09
C ASP A 46 1.25 -14.85 -1.54
N SER A 47 0.04 -14.61 -2.06
CA SER A 47 -0.15 -14.02 -3.39
C SER A 47 0.00 -12.49 -3.41
N ILE A 48 0.04 -11.85 -2.23
CA ILE A 48 -0.01 -10.39 -2.10
C ILE A 48 1.27 -9.78 -2.65
N LYS A 49 1.13 -8.97 -3.70
CA LYS A 49 2.17 -8.10 -4.25
C LYS A 49 1.83 -6.66 -3.90
N SER A 50 2.77 -5.97 -3.25
CA SER A 50 2.59 -4.59 -2.79
C SER A 50 3.47 -3.65 -3.60
N TYR A 51 2.93 -2.48 -3.93
CA TYR A 51 3.62 -1.44 -4.68
C TYR A 51 3.33 -0.07 -4.09
N VAL A 52 4.32 0.82 -4.13
CA VAL A 52 4.08 2.27 -4.11
C VAL A 52 4.11 2.78 -5.53
N VAL A 53 3.06 3.51 -5.91
CA VAL A 53 2.86 4.07 -7.24
C VAL A 53 3.13 5.56 -7.17
N VAL A 54 4.11 6.03 -7.95
CA VAL A 54 4.51 7.44 -8.05
C VAL A 54 4.44 7.85 -9.52
N GLY A 55 3.48 8.72 -9.87
CA GLY A 55 3.20 9.01 -11.27
C GLY A 55 2.79 7.73 -12.03
N LEU A 56 3.58 7.34 -13.03
CA LEU A 56 3.39 6.12 -13.82
C LEU A 56 4.25 4.94 -13.32
N ASP A 57 5.19 5.19 -12.41
CA ASP A 57 6.13 4.19 -11.93
C ASP A 57 5.53 3.39 -10.77
N GLN A 58 5.83 2.10 -10.73
CA GLN A 58 5.46 1.19 -9.63
C GLN A 58 6.72 0.60 -9.00
N TYR A 59 6.93 0.92 -7.73
CA TYR A 59 8.07 0.41 -6.97
C TYR A 59 7.59 -0.76 -6.10
N PRO A 60 8.11 -1.98 -6.31
CA PRO A 60 7.70 -3.14 -5.50
C PRO A 60 8.13 -2.93 -4.04
N MET A 61 7.26 -3.37 -3.13
CA MET A 61 7.48 -3.30 -1.70
C MET A 61 7.71 -4.69 -1.12
N GLN A 62 8.65 -4.75 -0.18
CA GLN A 62 8.98 -5.98 0.53
C GLN A 62 8.19 -6.02 1.85
N ARG A 63 7.80 -7.22 2.26
CA ARG A 63 7.18 -7.42 3.57
C ARG A 63 8.19 -7.10 4.66
N THR A 64 7.83 -6.26 5.63
CA THR A 64 8.69 -5.99 6.78
C THR A 64 8.90 -7.30 7.58
N PRO A 65 10.15 -7.66 7.93
CA PRO A 65 10.42 -8.88 8.69
C PRO A 65 9.56 -9.00 9.95
N LEU A 66 9.09 -10.22 10.24
CA LEU A 66 8.25 -10.57 11.38
C LEU A 66 6.84 -9.94 11.39
N LEU A 67 6.45 -9.15 10.38
CA LEU A 67 5.13 -8.53 10.28
C LEU A 67 4.32 -9.11 9.10
N THR A 68 3.05 -9.41 9.34
CA THR A 68 2.17 -10.08 8.36
C THR A 68 1.31 -9.11 7.54
N ASN A 69 1.31 -7.83 7.89
CA ASN A 69 0.44 -6.81 7.33
C ASN A 69 1.20 -5.53 6.96
N ARG A 70 2.54 -5.51 7.02
CA ARG A 70 3.37 -4.33 6.73
C ARG A 70 4.34 -4.57 5.58
N TRP A 71 4.46 -3.57 4.72
CA TRP A 71 5.38 -3.54 3.60
C TRP A 71 6.15 -2.22 3.56
N GLU A 72 7.37 -2.28 3.04
CA GLU A 72 8.26 -1.14 2.91
C GLU A 72 9.11 -1.20 1.64
N THR A 73 9.54 -0.03 1.17
CA THR A 73 10.50 0.10 0.05
C THR A 73 11.21 1.44 0.10
N LEU A 74 12.27 1.56 -0.69
CA LEU A 74 12.98 2.82 -0.94
C LEU A 74 12.64 3.32 -2.34
N VAL A 75 12.20 4.57 -2.44
CA VAL A 75 11.93 5.22 -3.71
C VAL A 75 12.95 6.34 -3.93
N PRO A 76 13.65 6.38 -5.09
CA PRO A 76 14.47 7.51 -5.45
C PRO A 76 13.59 8.71 -5.80
N VAL A 77 13.88 9.86 -5.20
CA VAL A 77 13.22 11.12 -5.51
C VAL A 77 14.24 12.09 -6.11
N PRO A 78 14.00 12.61 -7.32
CA PRO A 78 14.86 13.59 -7.95
C PRO A 78 15.07 14.85 -7.09
N ALA A 79 16.26 15.46 -7.19
CA ALA A 79 16.64 16.61 -6.37
C ALA A 79 15.79 17.86 -6.62
N ASP A 80 15.19 17.97 -7.80
CA ASP A 80 14.29 19.06 -8.23
C ASP A 80 12.84 18.87 -7.76
N LYS A 81 12.53 17.78 -7.03
CA LYS A 81 11.18 17.49 -6.54
C LYS A 81 11.06 17.76 -5.05
N ASP A 82 10.16 18.67 -4.69
CA ASP A 82 9.80 18.97 -3.30
C ASP A 82 8.52 18.27 -2.86
N ILE A 83 7.72 17.75 -3.80
CA ILE A 83 6.47 17.07 -3.52
C ILE A 83 6.41 15.79 -4.34
N VAL A 84 6.16 14.67 -3.66
CA VAL A 84 5.92 13.37 -4.27
C VAL A 84 4.46 13.00 -4.03
N THR A 85 3.67 12.94 -5.10
CA THR A 85 2.29 12.42 -5.04
C THR A 85 2.30 10.93 -5.32
N TYR A 86 1.72 10.14 -4.42
CA TYR A 86 1.81 8.68 -4.49
C TYR A 86 0.54 8.00 -3.98
N ARG A 87 0.40 6.70 -4.25
CA ARG A 87 -0.59 5.82 -3.63
C ARG A 87 -0.02 4.41 -3.50
N TYR A 88 -0.61 3.59 -2.65
CA TYR A 88 -0.27 2.17 -2.56
C TYR A 88 -1.22 1.33 -3.40
N LYS A 89 -0.68 0.25 -3.97
CA LYS A 89 -1.43 -0.78 -4.69
C LYS A 89 -1.09 -2.14 -4.10
N PHE A 90 -2.12 -2.96 -3.89
CA PHE A 90 -1.98 -4.35 -3.53
C PHE A 90 -2.68 -5.19 -4.59
N ASP A 91 -1.93 -6.05 -5.26
CA ASP A 91 -2.48 -7.09 -6.12
C ASP A 91 -2.49 -8.39 -5.33
N TYR A 92 -3.58 -9.15 -5.39
CA TYR A 92 -3.74 -10.37 -4.61
C TYR A 92 -4.68 -11.36 -5.29
N GLU A 93 -4.61 -12.60 -4.85
CA GLU A 93 -5.57 -13.64 -5.18
C GLU A 93 -6.45 -13.95 -3.97
N TYR A 94 -7.69 -14.34 -4.22
CA TYR A 94 -8.57 -14.93 -3.24
C TYR A 94 -9.19 -16.23 -3.75
N GLN A 95 -9.60 -17.09 -2.82
CA GLN A 95 -10.36 -18.30 -3.10
C GLN A 95 -11.78 -17.94 -3.55
N GLY A 96 -12.00 -17.97 -4.87
CA GLY A 96 -13.32 -17.92 -5.48
C GLY A 96 -13.87 -19.33 -5.71
N PHE A 97 -15.10 -19.42 -6.20
CA PHE A 97 -15.71 -20.68 -6.62
C PHE A 97 -15.89 -20.69 -8.14
N PRO A 98 -15.40 -21.70 -8.89
CA PRO A 98 -14.61 -22.85 -8.44
C PRO A 98 -13.10 -22.60 -8.33
N ASN A 99 -12.60 -21.45 -8.79
CA ASN A 99 -11.17 -21.18 -8.97
C ASN A 99 -10.70 -19.94 -8.19
N ARG A 100 -9.37 -19.81 -8.04
CA ARG A 100 -8.73 -18.57 -7.56
C ARG A 100 -9.05 -17.41 -8.48
N GLN A 101 -9.26 -16.23 -7.90
CA GLN A 101 -9.55 -15.01 -8.62
C GLN A 101 -8.54 -13.94 -8.22
N ALA A 102 -8.05 -13.18 -9.20
CA ALA A 102 -7.17 -12.04 -8.98
C ALA A 102 -7.99 -10.77 -8.77
N ASP A 103 -7.52 -9.93 -7.88
CA ASP A 103 -8.12 -8.63 -7.58
C ASP A 103 -7.03 -7.64 -7.12
N SER A 104 -7.38 -6.37 -7.05
CA SER A 104 -6.46 -5.32 -6.65
C SER A 104 -7.14 -4.28 -5.77
N LYS A 105 -6.35 -3.72 -4.86
CA LYS A 105 -6.79 -2.64 -4.00
C LYS A 105 -5.84 -1.46 -4.06
N LEU A 106 -6.41 -0.28 -4.26
CA LEU A 106 -5.69 0.98 -4.26
C LEU A 106 -6.02 1.76 -2.98
N SER A 107 -5.02 2.43 -2.43
CA SER A 107 -5.26 3.49 -1.44
C SER A 107 -5.74 4.77 -2.12
N LYS A 108 -6.18 5.73 -1.31
CA LYS A 108 -6.23 7.13 -1.75
C LYS A 108 -4.83 7.63 -2.11
N TYR A 109 -4.77 8.78 -2.78
CA TYR A 109 -3.51 9.49 -2.98
C TYR A 109 -3.04 10.15 -1.68
N TYR A 110 -1.73 10.22 -1.54
CA TYR A 110 -0.99 10.88 -0.46
C TYR A 110 0.07 11.79 -1.08
N GLN A 111 0.60 12.70 -0.26
CA GLN A 111 1.70 13.58 -0.63
C GLN A 111 2.80 13.48 0.42
N LEU A 112 4.03 13.31 -0.06
CA LEU A 112 5.24 13.47 0.73
C LEU A 112 5.89 14.79 0.33
N PHE A 113 6.01 15.69 1.30
CA PHE A 113 6.71 16.95 1.18
C PHE A 113 8.17 16.76 1.61
N ILE A 114 9.08 17.12 0.73
CA ILE A 114 10.51 17.14 1.02
C ILE A 114 10.88 18.56 1.41
N VAL A 115 11.17 18.74 2.70
CA VAL A 115 11.49 20.05 3.27
C VAL A 115 13.00 20.27 3.32
N ALA A 116 13.41 21.53 3.24
CA ALA A 116 14.80 21.90 3.52
C ALA A 116 15.18 21.44 4.93
N ARG A 117 16.47 21.12 5.13
CA ARG A 117 17.01 20.76 6.44
C ARG A 117 17.03 21.95 7.39
#